data_AF-A0A804KK62-F1
#
_entry.id   AF-A0A804KK62-F1
#
_cell.length_a   1.000
_cell.length_b   1.000
_cell.length_c   1.000
_cell.angle_alpha   90.00
_cell.angle_beta   90.00
_cell.angle_gamma   90.00
#
_symmetry.space_group_name_H-M   'P 1'
#
loop_
_entity.id
_entity.type
_entity.pdbx_description
1 polymer ?
#
loop_
_entity_poly.entity_id
_entity_poly.type
_entity_poly.pdbx_seq_one_letter_code
_entity_poly.pdbx_strand_id
1 'polypeptide(L)'
;MASRVLIFFIRHSALVRPLSESGRLRVARDMAKLELTVGQNLFPVGAPYQALGALRPVIFLETSQLGGSPLLKDLPSSMILHHLSYRAPDELQSPLQRNNLTPLQNSLWLDSQGEDQIWKGIKATLDDYEIKVRARGDQEFSPVYPLMLQISSSLAKSTSPKY
;
A
#
# COMPACT_ATOMS: atom_id res chain seq x y z
N MET A 1 -16.40 5.23 14.33
CA MET A 1 -16.99 4.93 13.00
C MET A 1 -16.28 5.65 11.85
N ALA A 2 -16.13 6.98 11.89
CA ALA A 2 -15.46 7.75 10.82
C ALA A 2 -14.04 7.26 10.47
N SER A 3 -13.20 6.99 11.47
CA SER A 3 -11.85 6.43 11.27
C SER A 3 -11.86 5.11 10.47
N ARG A 4 -12.82 4.20 10.72
CA ARG A 4 -12.95 2.94 9.94
C ARG A 4 -13.33 3.18 8.49
N VAL A 5 -14.21 4.16 8.23
CA VAL A 5 -14.58 4.55 6.86
C VAL A 5 -13.36 5.09 6.10
N LEU A 6 -12.55 5.92 6.76
CA LEU A 6 -11.30 6.42 6.17
C LEU A 6 -10.33 5.28 5.83
N ILE A 7 -10.08 4.36 6.77
CA ILE A 7 -9.21 3.20 6.53
C ILE A 7 -9.70 2.38 5.34
N PHE A 8 -11.02 2.11 5.28
CA PHE A 8 -11.60 1.35 4.19
C PHE A 8 -11.44 2.08 2.85
N PHE A 9 -11.78 3.37 2.79
CA PHE A 9 -11.64 4.18 1.59
C PHE A 9 -10.19 4.24 1.09
N ILE A 10 -9.25 4.50 2.00
CA ILE A 10 -7.80 4.57 1.73
C ILE A 10 -7.31 3.24 1.15
N ARG A 11 -7.66 2.12 1.79
CA ARG A 11 -7.27 0.79 1.34
C ARG A 11 -7.80 0.49 -0.05
N HIS A 12 -9.08 0.76 -0.33
CA HIS A 12 -9.66 0.49 -1.65
C HIS A 12 -9.05 1.39 -2.73
N SER A 13 -8.80 2.66 -2.42
CA SER A 13 -8.16 3.60 -3.33
C SER A 13 -6.74 3.19 -3.71
N ALA A 14 -5.99 2.60 -2.77
CA ALA A 14 -4.64 2.09 -2.99
C ALA A 14 -4.60 0.78 -3.81
N LEU A 15 -5.73 0.09 -4.00
CA LEU A 15 -5.82 -1.19 -4.71
C LEU A 15 -6.38 -1.04 -6.15
N VAL A 16 -6.64 0.17 -6.65
CA VAL A 16 -7.17 0.34 -8.01
C VAL A 16 -6.04 0.40 -9.06
N ARG A 17 -6.09 -0.49 -10.07
CA ARG A 17 -5.04 -0.70 -11.09
C ARG A 17 -5.56 -0.50 -12.53
N PRO A 18 -4.64 -0.13 -13.46
CA PRO A 18 -4.03 1.20 -13.46
C PRO A 18 -5.13 2.27 -13.62
N LEU A 19 -5.10 3.28 -12.76
CA LEU A 19 -5.95 4.45 -12.93
C LEU A 19 -5.43 5.25 -14.13
N SER A 20 -6.31 5.52 -15.10
CA SER A 20 -6.07 6.58 -16.07
C SER A 20 -5.77 7.89 -15.34
N GLU A 21 -5.15 8.86 -16.02
CA GLU A 21 -4.94 10.19 -15.44
C GLU A 21 -6.25 10.79 -14.91
N SER A 22 -7.33 10.67 -15.68
CA SER A 22 -8.68 11.05 -15.27
C SER A 22 -9.23 10.24 -14.08
N GLY A 23 -8.81 8.98 -13.92
CA GLY A 23 -9.11 8.16 -12.75
C GLY A 23 -8.39 8.66 -11.50
N ARG A 24 -7.09 8.95 -11.61
CA ARG A 24 -6.29 9.51 -10.51
C ARG A 24 -6.83 10.86 -10.02
N LEU A 25 -7.18 11.74 -10.96
CA LEU A 25 -7.78 13.04 -10.63
C LEU A 25 -9.14 12.90 -9.92
N ARG A 26 -9.99 11.96 -10.35
CA ARG A 26 -11.27 11.68 -9.68
C ARG A 26 -11.06 11.19 -8.24
N VAL A 27 -10.19 10.19 -8.05
CA VAL A 27 -9.85 9.67 -6.71
C VAL A 27 -9.26 10.77 -5.82
N ALA A 28 -8.37 11.61 -6.35
CA ALA A 28 -7.79 12.73 -5.61
C ALA A 28 -8.83 13.77 -5.18
N ARG A 29 -9.81 14.05 -6.05
CA ARG A 29 -10.93 14.94 -5.74
C ARG A 29 -11.81 14.36 -4.64
N ASP A 30 -12.11 13.07 -4.71
CA ASP A 30 -12.91 12.38 -3.69
C ASP A 30 -12.19 12.36 -2.34
N MET A 31 -10.87 12.12 -2.33
CA MET A 31 -10.01 12.25 -1.15
C MET A 31 -10.08 13.65 -0.54
N ALA A 32 -9.92 14.69 -1.35
CA ALA A 32 -9.95 16.08 -0.89
C ALA A 32 -11.33 16.46 -0.30
N LYS A 33 -12.42 16.00 -0.93
CA LYS A 33 -13.78 16.24 -0.42
C LYS A 33 -14.02 15.51 0.90
N LEU A 34 -13.55 14.27 1.01
CA LEU A 34 -13.65 13.49 2.23
C LEU A 34 -12.83 14.11 3.36
N GLU A 35 -11.60 14.54 3.08
CA GLU A 35 -10.71 15.25 4.01
C GLU A 35 -11.38 16.52 4.54
N LEU A 36 -11.89 17.38 3.65
CA LEU A 36 -12.59 18.61 4.05
C LEU A 36 -13.81 18.32 4.94
N THR A 37 -14.66 17.38 4.52
CA THR A 37 -15.91 17.06 5.23
C THR A 37 -15.62 16.50 6.63
N VAL A 38 -14.63 15.64 6.74
CA VAL A 38 -14.23 15.03 8.02
C VAL A 38 -13.55 16.07 8.91
N GLY A 39 -12.66 16.91 8.37
CA GLY A 39 -11.98 17.96 9.11
C GLY A 39 -12.94 19.01 9.69
N GLN A 40 -14.03 19.32 8.98
CA GLN A 40 -15.03 20.27 9.45
C GLN A 40 -15.97 19.70 10.53
N ASN A 41 -16.35 18.44 10.43
CA ASN A 41 -17.45 17.88 11.23
C ASN A 41 -17.02 16.90 12.32
N LEU A 42 -15.80 16.37 12.26
CA LEU A 42 -15.41 15.19 13.05
C LEU A 42 -14.02 15.32 13.69
N PHE A 43 -13.42 16.51 13.70
CA PHE A 43 -12.10 16.70 14.27
C PHE A 43 -12.10 16.54 15.80
N PRO A 44 -11.09 15.87 16.41
CA PRO A 44 -9.96 15.18 15.78
C PRO A 44 -10.24 13.70 15.42
N VAL A 45 -9.81 13.26 14.23
CA VAL A 45 -9.98 11.86 13.76
C VAL A 45 -8.70 11.01 13.89
N GLY A 46 -7.54 11.64 14.09
CA GLY A 46 -6.26 10.97 14.34
C GLY A 46 -5.56 10.44 13.08
N ALA A 47 -4.76 9.39 13.23
CA ALA A 47 -3.86 8.86 12.20
C ALA A 47 -4.53 8.56 10.83
N PRO A 48 -5.76 8.01 10.73
CA PRO A 48 -6.40 7.78 9.43
C PRO A 48 -6.69 9.04 8.63
N TYR A 49 -6.87 10.19 9.29
CA TYR A 49 -7.03 11.47 8.62
C TYR A 49 -5.70 11.96 8.03
N GLN A 50 -4.59 11.81 8.76
CA GLN A 50 -3.25 12.12 8.27
C GLN A 50 -2.88 11.23 7.07
N ALA A 51 -3.21 9.93 7.15
CA ALA A 51 -2.97 8.99 6.08
C ALA A 51 -3.76 9.32 4.80
N LEU A 52 -4.99 9.86 4.92
CA LEU A 52 -5.76 10.34 3.76
C LEU A 52 -5.04 11.49 3.05
N GLY A 53 -4.57 12.47 3.83
CA GLY A 53 -3.81 13.61 3.32
C GLY A 53 -2.50 13.18 2.63
N ALA A 54 -1.79 12.20 3.21
CA ALA A 54 -0.53 11.67 2.67
C ALA A 54 -0.72 10.79 1.42
N LEU A 55 -1.82 10.04 1.31
CA LEU A 55 -2.10 9.19 0.15
C LEU A 55 -2.38 10.01 -1.12
N ARG A 56 -3.07 11.14 -0.99
CA ARG A 56 -3.52 11.96 -2.12
C ARG A 56 -2.37 12.41 -3.05
N PRO A 57 -1.22 12.90 -2.57
CA PRO A 57 -0.06 13.14 -3.43
C PRO A 57 0.64 11.84 -3.88
N VAL A 58 0.65 10.79 -3.05
CA VAL A 58 1.31 9.50 -3.36
C VAL A 58 0.76 8.84 -4.63
N ILE A 59 -0.54 8.97 -4.92
CA ILE A 59 -1.12 8.39 -6.14
C ILE A 59 -0.60 9.03 -7.44
N PHE A 60 0.05 10.20 -7.36
CA PHE A 60 0.67 10.88 -8.51
C PHE A 60 2.19 10.71 -8.58
N LEU A 61 2.84 10.21 -7.52
CA LEU A 61 4.28 10.01 -7.51
C LEU A 61 4.68 8.81 -8.35
N GLU A 62 5.79 8.94 -9.07
CA GLU A 62 6.46 7.81 -9.71
C GLU A 62 7.12 6.90 -8.68
N THR A 63 7.31 5.61 -9.01
CA THR A 63 7.93 4.64 -8.08
C THR A 63 9.32 5.09 -7.61
N SER A 64 10.11 5.72 -8.50
CA SER A 64 11.44 6.26 -8.18
C SER A 64 11.40 7.37 -7.12
N GLN A 65 10.31 8.12 -7.03
CA GLN A 65 10.14 9.22 -6.09
C GLN A 65 9.62 8.76 -4.72
N LEU A 66 9.05 7.56 -4.63
CA LEU A 66 8.45 7.06 -3.39
C LEU A 66 9.48 6.76 -2.30
N GLY A 67 10.62 6.13 -2.64
CA GLY A 67 11.57 5.62 -1.64
C GLY A 67 12.17 6.67 -0.71
N GLY A 68 12.26 7.92 -1.15
CA GLY A 68 12.74 9.06 -0.33
C GLY A 68 11.63 9.98 0.17
N SER A 69 10.36 9.68 -0.13
CA SER A 69 9.27 10.61 0.15
C SER A 69 8.94 10.67 1.64
N PRO A 70 8.87 11.86 2.25
CA PRO A 70 8.46 12.00 3.65
C PRO A 70 7.02 11.55 3.89
N LEU A 71 6.19 11.54 2.84
CA LEU A 71 4.78 11.12 2.88
C LEU A 71 4.61 9.65 3.30
N LEU A 72 5.64 8.82 3.10
CA LEU A 72 5.59 7.42 3.53
C LEU A 72 5.57 7.28 5.06
N LYS A 73 6.03 8.28 5.81
CA LYS A 73 6.05 8.24 7.29
C LYS A 73 4.66 8.35 7.90
N ASP A 74 3.75 9.01 7.19
CA ASP A 74 2.37 9.26 7.63
C ASP A 74 1.41 8.15 7.16
N LEU A 75 1.94 7.11 6.52
CA LEU A 75 1.18 5.98 5.98
C LEU A 75 1.53 4.68 6.71
N PRO A 76 0.54 3.81 7.00
CA PRO A 76 0.82 2.46 7.48
C PRO A 76 1.65 1.69 6.45
N SER A 77 2.72 1.03 6.90
CA SER A 77 3.61 0.29 5.99
C SER A 77 2.89 -0.80 5.20
N SER A 78 1.91 -1.47 5.81
CA SER A 78 1.03 -2.44 5.14
C SER A 78 0.34 -1.83 3.91
N MET A 79 -0.17 -0.61 4.04
CA MET A 79 -0.82 0.12 2.95
C MET A 79 0.16 0.51 1.86
N ILE A 80 1.37 0.96 2.21
CA ILE A 80 2.41 1.31 1.23
C ILE A 80 2.79 0.08 0.41
N LEU A 81 3.03 -1.06 1.07
CA LEU A 81 3.38 -2.31 0.39
C LEU A 81 2.23 -2.81 -0.50
N HIS A 82 0.98 -2.66 -0.08
CA HIS A 82 -0.17 -2.94 -0.94
C HIS A 82 -0.19 -2.03 -2.18
N HIS A 83 -0.03 -0.72 -2.00
CA HIS A 83 0.03 0.22 -3.13
C HIS A 83 1.16 -0.12 -4.11
N LEU A 84 2.35 -0.46 -3.60
CA LEU A 84 3.49 -0.91 -4.40
C LEU A 84 3.22 -2.23 -5.11
N SER A 85 2.57 -3.18 -4.44
CA SER A 85 2.13 -4.44 -5.03
C SER A 85 1.18 -4.22 -6.20
N TYR A 86 0.58 -3.03 -6.36
CA TYR A 86 -0.28 -2.67 -7.49
C TYR A 86 0.43 -1.87 -8.59
N ARG A 87 1.63 -1.36 -8.31
CA ARG A 87 2.55 -0.79 -9.32
C ARG A 87 3.49 -1.82 -9.93
N ALA A 88 3.59 -2.96 -9.28
CA ALA A 88 4.41 -4.09 -9.69
C ALA A 88 3.98 -4.66 -11.06
N PRO A 89 4.92 -5.19 -11.86
CA PRO A 89 4.59 -5.92 -13.08
C PRO A 89 3.70 -7.13 -12.77
N ASP A 90 2.96 -7.63 -13.76
CA ASP A 90 2.00 -8.72 -13.57
C ASP A 90 2.63 -10.03 -13.05
N GLU A 91 3.93 -10.19 -13.27
CA GLU A 91 4.72 -11.32 -12.79
C GLU A 91 4.94 -11.30 -11.26
N LEU A 92 5.01 -10.10 -10.68
CA LEU A 92 5.07 -9.87 -9.24
C LEU A 92 3.64 -9.72 -8.72
N GLN A 93 3.04 -10.87 -8.40
CA GLN A 93 1.67 -10.95 -7.91
C GLN A 93 1.52 -10.26 -6.55
N SER A 94 0.38 -9.61 -6.33
CA SER A 94 -0.02 -9.15 -5.00
C SER A 94 -0.46 -10.34 -4.11
N PRO A 95 -0.46 -10.19 -2.76
CA PRO A 95 -1.00 -11.22 -1.87
C PRO A 95 -2.43 -11.64 -2.19
N LEU A 96 -3.24 -10.69 -2.69
CA LEU A 96 -4.59 -10.95 -3.18
C LEU A 96 -4.59 -11.93 -4.36
N GLN A 97 -3.75 -11.66 -5.36
CA GLN A 97 -3.66 -12.49 -6.57
C GLN A 97 -3.09 -13.87 -6.26
N ARG A 98 -2.03 -13.95 -5.45
CA ARG A 98 -1.42 -15.23 -5.06
C ARG A 98 -2.41 -16.17 -4.38
N ASN A 99 -3.25 -15.62 -3.50
CA ASN A 99 -4.22 -16.38 -2.71
C ASN A 99 -5.61 -16.48 -3.36
N ASN A 100 -5.78 -15.99 -4.60
CA ASN A 100 -7.06 -15.95 -5.31
C ASN A 100 -8.22 -15.32 -4.50
N LEU A 101 -7.92 -14.25 -3.76
CA LEU A 101 -8.91 -13.55 -2.94
C LEU A 101 -9.69 -12.52 -3.75
N THR A 102 -10.96 -12.34 -3.43
CA THR A 102 -11.73 -11.17 -3.88
C THR A 102 -11.26 -9.90 -3.16
N PRO A 103 -11.49 -8.68 -3.72
CA PRO A 103 -11.16 -7.43 -3.03
C PRO A 103 -11.78 -7.32 -1.63
N LEU A 104 -13.02 -7.80 -1.46
CA LEU A 104 -13.70 -7.82 -0.18
C LEU A 104 -13.01 -8.77 0.81
N GLN A 105 -12.69 -10.00 0.40
CA GLN A 105 -11.96 -10.96 1.24
C GLN A 105 -10.59 -10.43 1.63
N ASN A 106 -9.86 -9.78 0.73
CA ASN A 106 -8.58 -9.17 1.04
C ASN A 106 -8.73 -8.03 2.06
N SER A 107 -9.75 -7.18 1.93
CA SER A 107 -9.99 -6.12 2.92
C SER A 107 -10.35 -6.70 4.30
N LEU A 108 -11.21 -7.71 4.36
CA LEU A 108 -11.56 -8.38 5.62
C LEU A 108 -10.36 -9.10 6.23
N TRP A 109 -9.55 -9.76 5.40
CA TRP A 109 -8.31 -10.39 5.82
C TRP A 109 -7.36 -9.36 6.44
N LEU A 110 -7.14 -8.21 5.79
CA LEU A 110 -6.31 -7.12 6.32
C LEU A 110 -6.82 -6.52 7.64
N ASP A 111 -8.12 -6.58 7.92
CA ASP A 111 -8.67 -6.15 9.20
C ASP A 111 -8.44 -7.18 10.32
N SER A 112 -8.25 -8.45 9.96
CA SER A 112 -8.09 -9.57 10.90
C SER A 112 -6.63 -9.93 11.18
N GLN A 113 -5.70 -9.49 10.33
CA GLN A 113 -4.28 -9.85 10.41
C GLN A 113 -3.45 -8.73 11.02
N GLY A 114 -2.46 -9.11 11.85
CA GLY A 114 -1.41 -8.19 12.29
C GLY A 114 -0.42 -7.88 11.16
N GLU A 115 0.35 -6.79 11.31
CA GLU A 115 1.33 -6.34 10.31
C GLU A 115 2.34 -7.43 9.94
N ASP A 116 2.73 -8.30 10.88
CA ASP A 116 3.65 -9.41 10.64
C ASP A 116 3.09 -10.43 9.64
N GLN A 117 1.78 -10.72 9.69
CA GLN A 117 1.14 -11.68 8.78
C GLN A 117 0.95 -11.06 7.39
N ILE A 118 0.60 -9.77 7.34
CA ILE A 118 0.56 -9.00 6.09
C ILE A 118 1.93 -9.03 5.43
N TRP A 119 2.99 -8.79 6.21
CA TRP A 119 4.36 -8.85 5.75
C TRP A 119 4.74 -10.25 5.23
N LYS A 120 4.43 -11.33 5.95
CA LYS A 120 4.70 -12.71 5.47
C LYS A 120 4.06 -12.98 4.11
N GLY A 121 2.83 -12.53 3.91
CA GLY A 121 2.14 -12.65 2.62
C GLY A 121 2.86 -11.92 1.50
N ILE A 122 3.31 -10.68 1.75
CA ILE A 122 4.06 -9.88 0.78
C ILE A 122 5.44 -10.50 0.50
N LYS A 123 6.16 -10.92 1.55
CA LYS A 123 7.45 -11.59 1.39
C LYS A 123 7.35 -12.81 0.49
N ALA A 124 6.34 -13.67 0.71
CA ALA A 124 6.13 -14.84 -0.14
C ALA A 124 5.93 -14.45 -1.63
N THR A 125 5.29 -13.32 -1.92
CA THR A 125 5.15 -12.84 -3.30
C THR A 125 6.45 -12.32 -3.90
N LEU A 126 7.29 -11.68 -3.09
CA LEU A 126 8.62 -11.21 -3.50
C LEU A 126 9.57 -12.39 -3.76
N ASP A 127 9.56 -13.40 -2.89
CA ASP A 127 10.38 -14.61 -3.03
C ASP A 127 10.01 -15.38 -4.32
N ASP A 128 8.71 -15.55 -4.61
CA ASP A 128 8.25 -16.17 -5.86
C ASP A 128 8.68 -15.39 -7.11
N TYR A 129 8.61 -14.06 -7.06
CA TYR A 129 9.03 -13.21 -8.17
C TYR A 129 10.54 -13.33 -8.40
N GLU A 130 11.34 -13.34 -7.33
CA GLU A 130 12.79 -13.53 -7.41
C GLU A 130 13.17 -14.87 -8.04
N ILE A 131 12.49 -15.95 -7.64
CA ILE A 131 12.68 -17.28 -8.24
C ILE A 131 12.39 -17.24 -9.74
N LYS A 132 11.27 -16.61 -10.16
CA LYS A 132 10.89 -16.51 -11.58
C LYS A 132 11.89 -15.70 -12.40
N VAL A 133 12.31 -14.53 -11.92
CA VAL A 133 13.30 -13.67 -12.59
C VAL A 133 14.61 -14.43 -12.76
N ARG A 134 15.11 -15.08 -11.70
CA ARG A 134 16.35 -15.87 -11.75
C ARG A 134 16.26 -17.09 -12.67
N ALA A 135 15.12 -17.78 -12.68
CA ALA A 135 14.92 -18.95 -13.55
C ALA A 135 14.98 -18.59 -15.04
N ARG A 136 14.67 -17.33 -15.41
CA ARG A 136 14.81 -16.81 -16.78
C ARG A 136 16.23 -16.36 -17.13
N GLY A 137 17.12 -16.26 -16.15
CA GLY A 137 18.47 -15.71 -16.32
C GLY A 137 18.52 -14.18 -16.32
N ASP A 138 17.41 -13.51 -15.99
CA ASP A 138 17.35 -12.05 -15.88
C ASP A 138 18.14 -11.60 -14.65
N GLN A 139 18.94 -10.53 -14.79
CA GLN A 139 19.66 -9.90 -13.68
C GLN A 139 18.97 -8.63 -13.17
N GLU A 140 18.02 -8.10 -13.93
CA GLU A 140 17.31 -6.87 -13.61
C GLU A 140 15.94 -7.16 -13.00
N PHE A 141 15.67 -6.53 -11.86
CA PHE A 141 14.38 -6.57 -11.19
C PHE A 141 13.58 -5.31 -11.50
N SER A 142 12.24 -5.40 -11.44
CA SER A 142 11.40 -4.20 -11.46
C SER A 142 11.82 -3.20 -10.37
N PRO A 143 11.84 -1.88 -10.63
CA PRO A 143 12.17 -0.86 -9.62
C PRO A 143 11.31 -0.90 -8.35
N VAL A 144 10.12 -1.52 -8.42
CA VAL A 144 9.22 -1.71 -7.28
C VAL A 144 9.76 -2.75 -6.30
N TYR A 145 10.45 -3.79 -6.79
CA TYR A 145 10.95 -4.91 -5.98
C TYR A 145 11.94 -4.48 -4.88
N PRO A 146 13.04 -3.76 -5.17
CA PRO A 146 13.98 -3.33 -4.14
C PRO A 146 13.33 -2.33 -3.15
N LEU A 147 12.38 -1.51 -3.62
CA LEU A 147 11.65 -0.59 -2.75
C LEU A 147 10.75 -1.33 -1.75
N MET A 148 10.05 -2.38 -2.20
CA MET A 148 9.24 -3.22 -1.31
C MET A 148 10.11 -3.96 -0.29
N LEU A 149 11.31 -4.42 -0.66
CA LEU A 149 12.28 -5.01 0.26
C LEU A 149 12.82 -3.99 1.28
N GLN A 150 13.08 -2.75 0.85
CA GLN A 150 13.55 -1.70 1.76
C GLN A 150 12.49 -1.39 2.83
N ILE A 151 11.25 -1.13 2.40
CA ILE A 151 10.14 -0.78 3.30
C ILE A 151 9.85 -1.94 4.27
N SER A 152 9.94 -3.17 3.80
CA SER A 152 9.70 -4.33 4.65
C SER A 152 10.82 -4.62 5.64
N SER A 153 12.07 -4.34 5.29
CA SER A 153 13.18 -4.44 6.24
C SER A 153 13.01 -3.48 7.42
N SER A 154 12.44 -2.29 7.17
CA SER A 154 12.10 -1.32 8.22
C SER A 154 10.98 -1.83 9.13
N LEU A 155 9.99 -2.53 8.57
CA LEU A 155 8.90 -3.16 9.33
C LEU A 155 9.39 -4.27 10.26
N ALA A 156 10.24 -5.18 9.76
CA ALA A 156 10.79 -6.27 10.56
C ALA A 156 11.63 -5.76 11.75
N LYS A 157 12.27 -4.60 11.60
CA LYS A 157 13.01 -3.94 12.69
C LYS A 157 12.08 -3.29 13.72
N SER A 158 10.91 -2.78 13.32
CA SER A 158 9.94 -2.19 14.26
C SER A 158 9.15 -3.22 15.06
N THR A 159 9.00 -4.45 14.55
CA THR A 159 8.30 -5.55 15.25
C THR A 159 9.21 -6.42 16.11
N SER A 160 10.52 -6.15 16.12
CA SER A 160 11.45 -6.79 17.08
C SER A 160 11.17 -6.26 18.50
N PRO A 161 10.97 -7.15 19.51
CA PRO A 161 10.73 -6.70 20.86
C PRO A 161 11.91 -5.86 21.33
N LYS A 162 11.65 -4.63 21.77
CA LYS A 162 12.62 -3.86 22.56
C LYS A 162 12.77 -4.62 23.88
N TYR A 163 13.93 -5.24 24.07
CA TYR A 163 14.36 -5.81 25.35
C TYR A 163 14.31 -4.77 26.46
#